data_AF-A0A2V9PX72-F1
#
_entry.id   AF-A0A2V9PX72-F1
#
_cell.length_a   1.000
_cell.length_b   1.000
_cell.length_c   1.000
_cell.angle_alpha   90.00
_cell.angle_beta   90.00
_cell.angle_gamma   90.00
#
_symmetry.space_group_name_H-M   'P 1'
#
loop_
_entity.id
_entity.type
_entity.pdbx_description
1 polymer ?
#
loop_
_entity_poly.entity_id
_entity_poly.type
_entity_poly.pdbx_seq_one_letter_code
_entity_poly.pdbx_strand_id
1 'polypeptide(L)'
;PDHFADLLVVHSKEKDGYRALLHSRPVDIGLVIIGGSPVYGDAELMQQLAAPDHLEPLTVCGATKFIDFDTEKAPTGKQQRKSWKATVNALSEALKLFHLSPSDLTPCPP
;
A
#
# COMPACT_ATOMS: atom_id res chain seq x y z
N PRO A 1 5.62 13.45 -22.77
CA PRO A 1 6.81 12.54 -22.80
C PRO A 1 7.75 12.94 -21.66
N ASP A 2 8.36 11.99 -20.95
CA ASP A 2 9.26 12.20 -19.79
C ASP A 2 8.63 12.68 -18.47
N HIS A 3 7.33 12.47 -18.27
CA HIS A 3 6.70 12.63 -16.95
C HIS A 3 6.09 11.31 -16.51
N PHE A 4 6.60 10.79 -15.40
CA PHE A 4 5.96 9.69 -14.70
C PHE A 4 4.75 10.21 -13.92
N ALA A 5 3.66 9.46 -13.89
CA ALA A 5 2.45 9.86 -13.19
C ALA A 5 2.48 9.41 -11.73
N ASP A 6 2.08 10.32 -10.85
CA ASP A 6 1.61 9.98 -9.50
C ASP A 6 0.09 10.01 -9.53
N LEU A 7 -0.54 8.89 -9.17
CA LEU A 7 -2.00 8.73 -9.24
C LEU A 7 -2.51 8.05 -7.98
N LEU A 8 -3.62 8.57 -7.48
CA LEU A 8 -4.43 7.91 -6.46
C LEU A 8 -5.84 7.67 -7.02
N VAL A 9 -6.26 6.41 -7.03
CA VAL A 9 -7.62 6.01 -7.40
C VAL A 9 -8.36 5.60 -6.13
N VAL A 10 -9.51 6.23 -5.91
CA VAL A 10 -10.36 6.01 -4.75
C VAL A 10 -11.75 5.62 -5.22
N HIS A 11 -12.25 4.49 -4.73
CA HIS A 11 -13.64 4.10 -4.91
C HIS A 11 -14.50 4.98 -3.99
N SER A 12 -15.38 5.79 -4.58
CA SER A 12 -16.26 6.66 -3.81
C SER A 12 -17.58 6.90 -4.52
N LYS A 13 -18.62 7.12 -3.72
CA LYS A 13 -19.92 7.62 -4.19
C LYS A 13 -20.00 9.16 -4.13
N GLU A 14 -19.02 9.79 -3.50
CA GLU A 14 -18.90 11.24 -3.44
C GLU A 14 -18.62 11.81 -4.83
N LYS A 15 -19.28 12.90 -5.19
CA LYS A 15 -19.05 13.59 -6.46
C LYS A 15 -17.89 14.58 -6.38
N ASP A 16 -17.55 15.01 -5.17
CA ASP A 16 -16.46 15.92 -4.88
C ASP A 16 -15.21 15.12 -4.48
N GLY A 17 -14.09 15.41 -5.14
CA GLY A 17 -12.84 14.68 -4.94
C GLY A 17 -12.26 14.85 -3.53
N TYR A 18 -12.41 16.03 -2.91
CA TYR A 18 -11.93 16.25 -1.55
C TYR A 18 -12.77 15.45 -0.54
N ARG A 19 -14.10 15.42 -0.72
CA ARG A 19 -15.00 14.60 0.10
C ARG A 19 -14.72 13.12 -0.06
N ALA A 20 -14.42 12.67 -1.29
CA ALA A 20 -14.03 11.30 -1.54
C ALA A 20 -12.77 10.91 -0.75
N LEU A 21 -11.79 11.81 -0.61
CA LEU A 21 -10.58 11.57 0.16
C LEU A 21 -10.80 11.63 1.68
N LEU A 22 -11.64 12.56 2.15
CA LEU A 22 -11.91 12.71 3.58
C LEU A 22 -12.73 11.56 4.17
N HIS A 23 -13.58 10.94 3.35
CA HIS A 23 -14.49 9.87 3.78
C HIS A 23 -14.01 8.48 3.36
N SER A 24 -12.90 8.36 2.63
CA SER A 24 -12.37 7.06 2.22
C SER A 24 -11.75 6.32 3.40
N ARG A 25 -11.87 4.99 3.35
CA ARG A 25 -11.17 4.06 4.24
C ARG A 25 -10.03 3.40 3.47
N PRO A 26 -9.07 2.76 4.16
CA PRO A 26 -7.99 2.02 3.51
C PRO A 26 -8.47 0.96 2.49
N VAL A 27 -9.66 0.38 2.71
CA VAL A 27 -10.27 -0.58 1.78
C VAL A 27 -10.81 0.07 0.50
N ASP A 28 -11.11 1.37 0.52
CA ASP A 28 -11.69 2.09 -0.62
C ASP A 28 -10.61 2.57 -1.60
N ILE A 29 -9.33 2.47 -1.24
CA ILE A 29 -8.21 2.78 -2.13
C ILE A 29 -8.07 1.66 -3.18
N GLY A 30 -8.28 2.02 -4.44
CA GLY A 30 -8.23 1.08 -5.57
C GLY A 30 -6.84 0.96 -6.19
N LEU A 31 -6.08 2.07 -6.24
CA LEU A 31 -4.74 2.08 -6.83
C LEU A 31 -3.93 3.28 -6.35
N VAL A 32 -2.65 3.05 -6.10
CA VAL A 32 -1.63 4.06 -5.86
C VAL A 32 -0.50 3.83 -6.85
N ILE A 33 -0.18 4.85 -7.63
CA ILE A 33 0.97 4.89 -8.54
C ILE A 33 1.90 5.99 -8.05
N ILE A 34 3.18 5.67 -7.91
CA ILE A 34 4.24 6.63 -7.58
C ILE A 34 5.33 6.49 -8.64
N GLY A 35 5.69 7.59 -9.29
CA GLY A 35 6.71 7.59 -10.34
C GLY A 35 6.38 6.64 -11.49
N GLY A 36 5.10 6.48 -11.83
CA GLY A 36 4.63 5.61 -12.90
C GLY A 36 4.60 4.12 -12.55
N SER A 37 4.99 3.76 -11.32
CA SER A 37 4.95 2.38 -10.84
C SER A 37 3.77 2.17 -9.89
N PRO A 38 2.92 1.16 -10.12
CA PRO A 38 1.86 0.79 -9.19
C PRO A 38 2.48 0.21 -7.90
N VAL A 39 2.12 0.77 -6.74
CA VAL A 39 2.71 0.37 -5.44
C VAL A 39 1.71 -0.28 -4.50
N TYR A 40 0.42 0.02 -4.64
CA TYR A 40 -0.62 -0.51 -3.76
C TYR A 40 -1.98 -0.45 -4.44
N GLY A 41 -2.85 -1.42 -4.21
CA GLY A 41 -4.21 -1.34 -4.71
C GLY A 41 -4.99 -2.65 -4.64
N ASP A 42 -6.10 -2.67 -5.36
CA ASP A 42 -6.92 -3.85 -5.60
C ASP A 42 -6.12 -4.92 -6.33
N ALA A 43 -6.34 -6.19 -5.97
CA ALA A 43 -5.66 -7.32 -6.59
C ALA A 43 -5.81 -7.32 -8.12
N GLU A 44 -7.01 -7.02 -8.64
CA GLU A 44 -7.29 -6.98 -10.08
C GLU A 44 -6.43 -5.93 -10.81
N LEU A 45 -6.40 -4.69 -10.32
CA LEU A 45 -5.64 -3.61 -10.95
C LEU A 45 -4.13 -3.84 -10.81
N MET A 46 -3.66 -4.29 -9.65
CA MET A 46 -2.24 -4.54 -9.41
C MET A 46 -1.71 -5.67 -10.29
N GLN A 47 -2.48 -6.76 -10.48
CA GLN A 47 -2.08 -7.87 -11.36
C GLN A 47 -2.02 -7.48 -12.85
N GLN A 48 -2.77 -6.46 -13.26
CA GLN A 48 -2.74 -5.95 -14.64
C GLN A 48 -1.59 -4.96 -14.88
N LEU A 49 -1.19 -4.22 -13.85
CA LEU A 49 -0.27 -3.08 -13.99
C LEU A 49 1.15 -3.36 -13.48
N ALA A 50 1.33 -4.29 -12.55
CA ALA A 50 2.60 -4.60 -11.93
C ALA A 50 3.16 -5.96 -12.38
N ALA A 51 4.45 -6.19 -12.14
CA ALA A 51 5.07 -7.50 -12.37
C ALA A 51 4.55 -8.51 -11.32
N PRO A 52 3.97 -9.67 -11.71
CA PRO A 52 3.36 -10.61 -10.77
C PRO A 52 4.30 -11.10 -9.67
N ASP A 53 5.58 -11.30 -10.00
CA ASP A 53 6.61 -11.78 -9.08
C ASP A 53 6.94 -10.77 -7.96
N HIS A 54 6.38 -9.55 -8.05
CA HIS A 54 6.64 -8.45 -7.14
C HIS A 54 5.52 -8.15 -6.16
N LEU A 55 4.37 -8.76 -6.38
CA LEU A 55 3.16 -8.47 -5.64
C LEU A 55 3.09 -9.31 -4.37
N GLU A 56 3.01 -8.65 -3.22
CA GLU A 56 2.70 -9.28 -1.95
C GLU A 56 1.22 -9.07 -1.61
N PRO A 57 0.45 -10.15 -1.35
CA PRO A 57 -0.93 -10.02 -0.91
C PRO A 57 -0.99 -9.58 0.55
N LEU A 58 -1.95 -8.71 0.84
CA LEU A 58 -2.28 -8.26 2.18
C LEU A 58 -3.80 -8.21 2.35
N THR A 59 -4.27 -8.40 3.59
CA THR A 59 -5.70 -8.31 3.92
C THR A 59 -5.97 -7.01 4.66
N VAL A 60 -6.75 -6.12 4.06
CA VAL A 60 -7.19 -4.84 4.65
C VAL A 60 -8.69 -4.88 4.80
N CYS A 61 -9.17 -4.88 6.05
CA CYS A 61 -10.59 -4.89 6.35
C CYS A 61 -11.37 -6.02 5.65
N GLY A 62 -10.78 -7.20 5.54
CA GLY A 62 -11.38 -8.37 4.87
C GLY A 62 -11.25 -8.37 3.34
N ALA A 63 -10.76 -7.30 2.72
CA ALA A 63 -10.46 -7.26 1.30
C ALA A 63 -9.00 -7.62 1.02
N THR A 64 -8.78 -8.36 -0.06
CA THR A 64 -7.43 -8.64 -0.58
C THR A 64 -6.92 -7.43 -1.35
N LYS A 65 -5.79 -6.89 -0.90
CA LYS A 65 -5.04 -5.81 -1.53
C LYS A 65 -3.63 -6.30 -1.82
N PHE A 66 -2.98 -5.72 -2.80
CA PHE A 66 -1.60 -6.06 -3.15
C PHE A 66 -0.69 -4.85 -2.92
N ILE A 67 0.56 -5.11 -2.54
CA ILE A 67 1.62 -4.12 -2.37
C ILE A 67 2.86 -4.52 -3.18
N ASP A 68 3.55 -3.53 -3.75
CA ASP A 68 4.82 -3.70 -4.45
C ASP A 68 5.90 -2.79 -3.81
N PHE A 69 6.99 -3.40 -3.37
CA PHE A 69 8.14 -2.73 -2.74
C PHE A 69 9.30 -2.45 -3.70
N ASP A 70 9.22 -2.85 -4.97
CA ASP A 70 10.34 -2.76 -5.91
C ASP A 70 10.70 -1.29 -6.26
N THR A 71 9.75 -0.37 -6.03
CA THR A 71 9.94 1.07 -6.20
C THR A 71 10.75 1.72 -5.07
N GLU A 72 10.90 1.05 -3.92
CA GLU A 72 11.77 1.54 -2.85
C GLU A 72 13.23 1.35 -3.25
N LYS A 73 13.85 2.43 -3.73
CA LYS A 73 15.30 2.45 -3.97
C LYS A 73 16.05 2.14 -2.67
N ALA A 74 16.75 1.01 -2.62
CA ALA A 74 17.70 0.74 -1.56
C ALA A 74 18.79 1.84 -1.55
N PRO A 75 19.08 2.49 -0.41
CA PRO A 75 20.21 3.41 -0.32
C PRO A 75 21.49 2.59 -0.54
N THR A 76 22.08 2.70 -1.73
CA THR A 76 23.44 2.25 -2.10
C THR A 76 23.97 1.03 -1.34
N GLY A 77 23.64 -0.16 -1.82
CA GLY A 77 24.09 -1.45 -1.28
C GLY A 77 23.26 -2.57 -1.91
N LYS A 78 23.79 -3.80 -1.94
CA LYS A 78 23.14 -4.98 -2.55
C LYS A 78 21.63 -4.96 -2.26
N GLN A 79 20.80 -4.82 -3.31
CA GLN A 79 19.35 -4.76 -3.18
C GLN A 79 18.86 -6.04 -2.48
N GLN A 80 18.62 -5.94 -1.18
CA GLN A 80 17.74 -6.86 -0.51
C GLN A 80 16.34 -6.31 -0.74
N ARG A 81 15.58 -7.03 -1.56
CA ARG A 81 14.15 -6.79 -1.75
C ARG A 81 13.50 -6.69 -0.37
N LYS A 82 12.95 -5.53 -0.04
CA LYS A 82 12.12 -5.38 1.15
C LYS A 82 10.83 -6.16 0.92
N SER A 83 10.33 -6.79 1.97
CA SER A 83 9.04 -7.46 1.95
C SER A 83 8.12 -6.90 3.02
N TRP A 84 6.82 -7.00 2.79
CA TRP A 84 5.82 -6.58 3.78
C TRP A 84 6.05 -7.26 5.13
N LYS A 85 6.33 -8.57 5.10
CA LYS A 85 6.65 -9.35 6.30
C LYS A 85 7.87 -8.81 7.06
N ALA A 86 8.94 -8.46 6.34
CA ALA A 86 10.13 -7.90 6.97
C ALA A 86 9.85 -6.51 7.58
N THR A 87 9.07 -5.68 6.89
CA THR A 87 8.64 -4.36 7.37
C THR A 87 7.81 -4.47 8.65
N VAL A 88 6.81 -5.36 8.69
CA VAL A 88 5.98 -5.59 9.88
C VAL A 88 6.81 -6.11 11.05
N ASN A 89 7.75 -7.02 10.80
CA ASN A 89 8.64 -7.53 11.85
C ASN A 89 9.52 -6.41 12.44
N ALA A 90 10.15 -5.60 11.59
CA ALA A 90 10.99 -4.49 12.02
C ALA A 90 10.18 -3.45 12.83
N LEU A 91 8.97 -3.12 12.38
CA LEU A 91 8.06 -2.23 13.10
C LEU A 91 7.65 -2.83 14.45
N SER A 92 7.30 -4.12 14.49
CA SER A 92 6.89 -4.81 15.72
C SER A 92 8.00 -4.78 16.76
N GLU A 93 9.26 -5.07 16.37
CA GLU A 93 10.39 -5.00 17.30
C GLU A 93 10.61 -3.58 17.84
N ALA A 94 10.48 -2.56 17.00
CA ALA A 94 10.62 -1.17 17.43
C ALA A 94 9.50 -0.73 18.41
N LEU A 95 8.26 -1.20 18.18
CA LEU A 95 7.10 -0.87 19.01
C LEU A 95 7.09 -1.57 20.38
N LYS A 96 7.81 -2.69 20.56
CA LYS A 96 7.93 -3.38 21.85
C LYS A 96 8.44 -2.47 22.97
N LEU A 97 9.35 -1.54 22.66
CA LEU A 97 9.87 -0.56 23.62
C LEU A 97 8.77 0.34 24.21
N PHE A 98 7.66 0.50 23.48
CA PHE A 98 6.51 1.33 23.87
C PHE A 98 5.32 0.50 24.36
N HIS A 99 5.47 -0.82 24.49
CA HIS A 99 4.37 -1.74 24.80
C HIS A 99 3.19 -1.65 23.81
N LEU A 100 3.48 -1.42 22.53
CA LEU A 100 2.49 -1.35 21.45
C LEU A 100 2.64 -2.53 20.49
N SER A 101 1.52 -2.94 19.85
CA SER A 101 1.51 -3.89 18.73
C SER A 101 0.98 -3.22 17.45
N PRO A 102 1.44 -3.62 16.25
CA PRO A 102 0.87 -3.10 15.00
C PRO A 102 -0.65 -3.37 14.85
N SER A 103 -1.17 -4.44 15.46
CA SER A 103 -2.60 -4.75 15.49
C SER A 103 -3.45 -3.66 16.17
N ASP A 104 -2.83 -2.83 16.99
CA ASP A 104 -3.51 -1.82 17.78
C ASP A 104 -3.69 -0.50 17.00
N LEU A 105 -3.11 -0.40 15.79
CA LEU A 105 -3.02 0.87 15.07
C LEU A 105 -4.18 1.16 14.11
N THR A 106 -5.10 0.24 13.84
CA THR A 106 -6.43 0.61 13.33
C THR A 106 -7.40 -0.58 13.37
N PRO A 107 -8.47 -0.54 14.19
CA PRO A 107 -9.65 -1.36 13.87
C PRO A 107 -10.21 -0.87 12.53
N CYS A 108 -10.73 -1.76 11.70
CA CYS A 108 -11.60 -1.36 10.61
C CYS A 108 -12.97 -1.08 11.21
N PRO A 109 -13.35 0.19 11.47
CA PRO A 109 -14.69 0.45 11.96
C PRO A 109 -15.71 0.03 10.88
N PRO A 110 -16.87 -0.50 11.28
CA PRO A 110 -17.91 -0.96 10.36
C PRO A 110 -18.31 0.14 9.35
#